data_AF-A0A8X6PNE7-F1
#
_entry.id   AF-A0A8X6PNE7-F1
#
_cell.length_a   1.000
_cell.length_b   1.000
_cell.length_c   1.000
_cell.angle_alpha   90.00
_cell.angle_beta   90.00
_cell.angle_gamma   90.00
#
_symmetry.space_group_name_H-M   'P 1'
#
loop_
_entity.id
_entity.type
_entity.pdbx_description
1 polymer ?
#
loop_
_entity_poly.entity_id
_entity_poly.type
_entity_poly.pdbx_seq_one_letter_code
_entity_poly.pdbx_strand_id
1 'polypeptide(L)' 'MNKVSWPFERLLMSKMYHPFIFGPFNETNNQIMEETKATTNIPSASVLKDELTLAGEKEAVAKAKARIQNIHEERKRNC' A
#
# COMPACT_ATOMS: atom_id res chain seq x y z
N MET A 1 7.01 23.82 13.10
CA MET A 1 7.22 22.47 12.51
C MET A 1 6.69 22.51 11.09
N ASN A 2 7.58 22.52 10.08
CA ASN A 2 7.14 22.55 8.69
C ASN A 2 6.50 21.19 8.37
N LYS A 3 5.20 21.19 8.02
CA LYS A 3 4.54 20.03 7.44
C LYS A 3 5.13 19.83 6.04
N VAL A 4 6.11 18.95 5.91
CA VAL A 4 6.53 18.46 4.59
C VAL A 4 5.39 17.61 4.05
N SER A 5 4.64 18.16 3.09
CA SER A 5 3.59 17.43 2.38
C SER A 5 4.22 16.70 1.20
N TRP A 6 4.64 15.46 1.43
CA TRP A 6 5.10 14.59 0.35
C TRP A 6 3.97 14.35 -0.65
N PRO A 7 4.26 14.23 -1.97
CA PRO A 7 3.30 13.73 -2.93
C PRO A 7 2.76 12.38 -2.46
N PHE A 8 1.44 12.20 -2.58
CA PHE A 8 0.81 10.93 -2.27
C PHE A 8 -0.21 10.55 -3.33
N GLU A 9 -0.36 9.24 -3.52
CA GLU A 9 -1.42 8.63 -4.31
C GLU A 9 -2.34 7.81 -3.41
N ARG A 10 -3.59 7.69 -3.85
CA ARG A 10 -4.63 6.92 -3.18
C ARG A 10 -5.03 5.75 -4.07
N LEU A 11 -5.17 4.58 -3.46
CA LEU A 11 -5.68 3.39 -4.14
C LEU A 11 -6.90 2.88 -3.39
N LEU A 12 -7.98 2.67 -4.13
CA LEU A 12 -9.20 2.06 -3.64
C LEU A 12 -9.07 0.54 -3.80
N MET A 13 -9.12 -0.18 -2.68
CA MET A 13 -9.03 -1.63 -2.66
C MET A 13 -9.90 -2.18 -1.54
N SER A 14 -10.60 -3.29 -1.81
CA SER A 14 -11.37 -3.95 -0.76
C SER A 14 -10.48 -4.41 0.38
N LYS A 15 -10.93 -4.17 1.62
CA LYS A 15 -10.22 -4.56 2.85
C LYS A 15 -9.90 -6.05 2.93
N MET A 16 -10.64 -6.91 2.22
CA MET A 16 -10.36 -8.34 2.15
C MET A 16 -8.95 -8.63 1.63
N TYR A 17 -8.35 -7.71 0.88
CA TYR A 17 -7.01 -7.88 0.32
C TYR A 17 -5.89 -7.30 1.19
N HIS A 18 -6.20 -6.46 2.19
CA HIS A 18 -5.19 -5.85 3.06
C HIS A 18 -4.27 -6.87 3.76
N PRO A 19 -4.76 -8.02 4.27
CA PRO A 19 -3.89 -9.03 4.87
C PRO A 19 -2.79 -9.55 3.93
N PHE A 20 -3.02 -9.58 2.62
CA PHE A 20 -2.01 -10.02 1.65
C PHE A 20 -0.98 -8.94 1.33
N ILE A 21 -1.34 -7.66 1.49
CA ILE A 21 -0.39 -6.55 1.37
C ILE A 21 0.52 -6.53 2.60
N PHE A 22 -0.03 -6.74 3.79
CA PHE A 22 0.75 -6.87 5.02
C PHE A 22 1.67 -8.10 4.98
N GLY A 23 1.11 -9.27 4.62
CA GLY A 23 1.79 -10.55 4.72
C GLY A 23 2.01 -11.00 6.18
N PRO A 24 2.59 -12.18 6.40
CA PRO A 24 2.96 -12.65 7.73
C PRO A 24 3.88 -11.64 8.43
N PHE A 25 3.60 -11.31 9.70
CA PHE A 25 4.41 -10.38 10.49
C PHE A 25 4.71 -9.02 9.82
N ASN A 26 3.83 -8.55 8.92
CA ASN A 26 4.01 -7.34 8.11
C ASN A 26 5.21 -7.36 7.14
N GLU A 27 5.79 -8.54 6.88
CA GLU A 27 7.02 -8.68 6.10
C GLU A 27 6.85 -8.20 4.65
N THR A 28 5.73 -8.54 4.01
CA THR A 28 5.47 -8.12 2.62
C THR A 28 5.39 -6.61 2.50
N ASN A 29 4.69 -5.95 3.43
CA ASN A 29 4.60 -4.49 3.43
C ASN A 29 5.96 -3.84 3.73
N ASN A 30 6.74 -4.41 4.64
CA ASN A 30 8.09 -3.94 4.95
C ASN A 30 9.01 -4.04 3.72
N GLN A 31 8.97 -5.16 2.99
CA GLN A 31 9.72 -5.35 1.74
C GLN A 31 9.30 -4.32 0.69
N ILE A 32 7.99 -4.08 0.50
CA ILE A 32 7.50 -3.05 -0.44
C ILE A 32 8.08 -1.68 -0.09
N MET A 33 8.02 -1.28 1.19
CA MET A 33 8.55 0.02 1.63
C MET A 33 10.08 0.10 1.45
N GLU A 34 10.81 -0.98 1.75
CA GLU A 34 12.26 -1.03 1.63
C GLU A 34 12.73 -0.97 0.17
N GLU A 35 12.10 -1.73 -0.72
CA GLU A 35 12.42 -1.81 -2.16
C GLU A 35 12.09 -0.50 -2.88
N THR A 36 10.95 0.11 -2.53
CA THR A 36 10.40 1.25 -3.29
C THR A 36 10.79 2.60 -2.70
N LYS A 37 11.17 2.64 -1.42
CA LYS A 37 11.34 3.86 -0.62
C LYS A 37 10.05 4.69 -0.46
N ALA A 38 8.90 4.12 -0.81
CA ALA A 38 7.60 4.71 -0.51
C ALA A 38 7.12 4.31 0.89
N THR A 39 6.27 5.14 1.49
CA THR A 39 5.54 4.80 2.71
C THR A 39 4.12 4.39 2.36
N THR A 40 3.65 3.30 2.96
CA THR A 40 2.29 2.77 2.82
C THR A 40 1.46 3.09 4.05
N ASN A 41 0.26 3.62 3.88
CA ASN A 41 -0.73 3.79 4.94
C ASN A 41 -2.00 3.02 4.56
N ILE A 42 -2.24 1.90 5.24
CA ILE A 42 -3.38 1.02 5.00
C ILE A 42 -4.36 1.19 6.16
N PRO A 43 -5.64 1.53 5.90
CA PRO A 43 -6.59 1.78 6.98
C PRO A 43 -6.83 0.49 7.78
N SER A 44 -6.92 0.64 9.11
CA SER A 44 -7.24 -0.47 9.99
C SER A 44 -8.66 -0.98 9.74
N ALA A 45 -8.94 -2.23 10.14
CA ALA A 45 -10.24 -2.86 9.93
C ALA A 45 -11.42 -2.02 10.49
N SER A 46 -11.20 -1.37 11.63
CA SER A 46 -12.19 -0.55 12.34
C SER A 46 -12.52 0.78 11.65
N VAL A 47 -11.67 1.26 10.75
CA VAL A 47 -11.90 2.54 10.06
C VAL A 47 -12.79 2.30 8.85
N LEU A 48 -13.92 3.00 8.72
CA LEU A 48 -14.83 2.93 7.56
C LEU A 48 -14.26 3.67 6.33
N LYS A 49 -13.04 3.30 5.92
CA LYS A 49 -12.38 3.76 4.69
C LYS A 49 -11.68 2.59 4.03
N ASP A 50 -11.83 2.49 2.72
CA ASP A 50 -11.22 1.45 1.87
C ASP A 50 -10.10 2.04 1.00
N GLU A 51 -9.57 3.19 1.41
CA GLU A 51 -8.56 3.94 0.67
C GLU A 51 -7.20 3.76 1.35
N LEU A 52 -6.29 3.07 0.67
CA LEU A 52 -4.89 3.03 1.08
C LEU A 52 -4.14 4.22 0.45
N THR A 53 -3.16 4.75 1.16
CA THR A 53 -2.36 5.89 0.70
C THR A 53 -0.90 5.48 0.54
N LEU A 54 -0.27 5.91 -0.55
CA LEU A 54 1.14 5.75 -0.82
C LEU A 54 1.77 7.13 -0.86
N ALA A 55 2.84 7.36 -0.10
CA ALA A 55 3.53 8.65 -0.07
C ALA A 55 5.03 8.48 -0.34
N GLY A 56 5.62 9.43 -1.07
CA GLY A 56 7.04 9.42 -1.39
C GLY A 56 7.35 10.17 -2.69
N GLU A 57 8.53 9.92 -3.24
CA GLU A 57 8.87 10.41 -4.59
C GLU A 57 7.99 9.73 -5.65
N LYS A 58 7.83 10.39 -6.81
CA LYS A 58 6.94 9.92 -7.88
C LYS A 58 7.25 8.49 -8.33
N GLU A 59 8.53 8.16 -8.50
CA GLU A 59 8.95 6.81 -8.90
C GLU A 59 8.76 5.77 -7.80
N ALA A 60 9.02 6.16 -6.55
CA ALA A 60 8.81 5.32 -5.38
C ALA A 60 7.33 4.92 -5.26
N VAL A 61 6.43 5.91 -5.36
CA VAL A 61 4.98 5.71 -5.32
C VAL A 61 4.50 4.83 -6.49
N ALA A 62 4.99 5.07 -7.70
CA ALA A 62 4.65 4.26 -8.87
C ALA A 62 5.06 2.79 -8.73
N LYS A 63 6.28 2.53 -8.21
CA LYS A 63 6.77 1.16 -7.96
C LYS A 63 5.96 0.46 -6.86
N ALA A 64 5.66 1.14 -5.76
CA ALA A 64 4.84 0.60 -4.67
C ALA A 64 3.42 0.26 -5.14
N LYS A 65 2.82 1.15 -5.94
CA LYS A 65 1.51 0.94 -6.55
C LYS A 65 1.50 -0.31 -7.44
N ALA A 66 2.48 -0.44 -8.33
CA ALA A 66 2.58 -1.61 -9.20
C ALA A 66 2.71 -2.92 -8.41
N ARG A 67 3.51 -2.91 -7.34
CA ARG A 67 3.70 -4.09 -6.47
C ARG A 67 2.43 -4.50 -5.74
N ILE A 68 1.72 -3.53 -5.15
CA ILE A 68 0.44 -3.76 -4.46
C ILE A 68 -0.64 -4.22 -5.43
N GLN A 69 -0.72 -3.62 -6.62
CA GLN A 69 -1.67 -4.03 -7.65
C GLN A 69 -1.40 -5.45 -8.14
N ASN A 70 -0.14 -5.84 -8.30
CA ASN A 70 0.19 -7.21 -8.68
C ASN A 70 -0.28 -8.23 -7.63
N ILE A 71 -0.04 -7.96 -6.34
CA ILE A 71 -0.55 -8.80 -5.24
C ILE A 71 -2.09 -8.89 -5.31
N HIS A 72 -2.77 -7.76 -5.51
CA HIS A 72 -4.23 -7.73 -5.61
C HIS A 72 -4.77 -8.56 -6.78
N GLU A 73 -4.18 -8.44 -7.97
CA GLU A 73 -4.60 -9.21 -9.14
C GLU A 73 -4.29 -10.71 -9.00
N GLU A 74 -3.14 -11.07 -8.41
CA GLU A 74 -2.80 -12.46 -8.07
C GLU A 74 -3.82 -13.07 -7.10
N ARG A 75 -4.31 -12.30 -6.11
CA ARG A 75 -5.31 -12.78 -5.16
C ARG A 75 -6.71 -12.84 -5.76
N LYS A 76 -7.08 -11.85 -6.59
CA LYS A 76 -8.37 -11.87 -7.32
C LYS A 76 -8.55 -13.09 -8.21
N ARG A 77 -7.48 -13.57 -8.86
CA ARG A 77 -7.56 -14.76 -9.73
C ARG A 77 -7.74 -16.07 -8.97
N ASN A 78 -7.40 -16.08 -7.67
CA ASN A 78 -7.38 -17.26 -6.83
C ASN A 78 -8.49 -17.27 -5.76
N CYS A 79 -9.38 -16.29 -5.77
CA CYS A 79 -10.52 -16.16 -4.85
C CYS A 79 -11.85 -16.24 -5.60
#